data_AF-A0A7C2WKC4-F1
#
_entry.id   AF-A0A7C2WKC4-F1
#
_cell.length_a   1.000
_cell.length_b   1.000
_cell.length_c   1.000
_cell.angle_alpha   90.00
_cell.angle_beta   90.00
_cell.angle_gamma   90.00
#
_symmetry.space_group_name_H-M   'P 1'
#
loop_
_entity.id
_entity.type
_entity.pdbx_description
1 polymer ?
#
loop_
_entity_poly.entity_id
_entity_poly.type
_entity_poly.pdbx_seq_one_letter_code
_entity_poly.pdbx_strand_id
1 'polypeptide(L)'
;MKLFRIVYSSDFHASELVFRKFLSAGLMYEARALVVGGDLTGKALVPLIRVDGRYEAVIAGVRRAAETETELKQLRRLIANVGYYAQEMTADEAQYYAEHPAEQA
;
A
#
# COMPACT_ATOMS: atom_id res chain seq x y z
N MET A 1 1.35 35.17 -21.66
CA MET A 1 1.64 34.49 -20.38
C MET A 1 1.44 32.98 -20.54
N LYS A 2 2.32 32.15 -19.97
CA LYS A 2 2.09 30.68 -19.92
C LYS A 2 1.11 30.41 -18.78
N LEU A 3 0.02 29.67 -19.03
CA LEU A 3 -0.94 29.28 -18.00
C LEU A 3 -0.25 28.42 -16.93
N PHE A 4 -0.58 28.67 -15.66
CA PHE A 4 -0.09 27.86 -14.54
C PHE A 4 -1.03 26.66 -14.36
N ARG A 5 -0.62 25.51 -14.89
CA ARG A 5 -1.43 24.28 -14.83
C ARG A 5 -1.11 23.49 -13.57
N ILE A 6 -2.16 23.08 -12.85
CA ILE A 6 -2.09 22.22 -11.68
C ILE A 6 -2.86 20.94 -12.00
N VAL A 7 -2.30 19.79 -11.62
CA VAL A 7 -3.07 18.54 -11.53
C VAL A 7 -3.34 18.29 -10.06
N TYR A 8 -4.62 18.30 -9.71
CA TYR A 8 -5.11 18.03 -8.37
C TYR A 8 -5.78 16.66 -8.36
N SER A 9 -5.49 15.87 -7.33
CA SER A 9 -6.23 14.64 -7.05
C SER A 9 -6.21 14.34 -5.55
N SER A 10 -7.06 13.43 -5.11
CA SER A 10 -7.19 13.06 -3.70
C SER A 10 -7.51 11.57 -3.57
N ASP A 11 -7.55 11.08 -2.33
CA ASP A 11 -8.11 9.76 -2.00
C ASP A 11 -7.31 8.58 -2.58
N PHE A 12 -5.98 8.72 -2.60
CA PHE A 12 -5.10 7.65 -3.07
C PHE A 12 -5.08 6.47 -2.10
N HIS A 13 -5.30 6.74 -0.81
CA HIS A 13 -5.13 5.83 0.30
C HIS A 13 -3.83 5.01 0.22
N ALA A 14 -2.69 5.69 0.14
CA ALA A 14 -1.37 5.08 -0.03
C ALA A 14 -1.18 4.14 -1.24
N SER A 15 -2.10 4.11 -2.23
CA SER A 15 -1.92 3.28 -3.42
C SER A 15 -0.74 3.77 -4.24
N GLU A 16 0.36 3.01 -4.22
CA GLU A 16 1.55 3.34 -5.02
C GLU A 16 1.25 3.33 -6.52
N LEU A 17 0.31 2.49 -6.96
CA LEU A 17 -0.10 2.43 -8.35
C LEU A 17 -0.76 3.73 -8.80
N VAL A 18 -1.71 4.23 -8.02
CA VAL A 18 -2.39 5.49 -8.30
C VAL A 18 -1.40 6.66 -8.19
N PHE A 19 -0.53 6.66 -7.19
CA PHE A 19 0.50 7.68 -7.03
C PHE A 19 1.42 7.76 -8.25
N ARG A 20 1.91 6.62 -8.78
CA ARG A 20 2.71 6.61 -10.02
C ARG A 20 1.94 7.15 -11.22
N LYS A 21 0.66 6.81 -11.37
CA LYS A 21 -0.20 7.37 -12.44
C LYS A 21 -0.35 8.89 -12.31
N PHE A 22 -0.50 9.38 -11.08
CA PHE A 22 -0.59 10.82 -10.80
C PHE A 22 0.69 11.56 -11.17
N LEU A 23 1.86 11.00 -10.85
CA LEU A 23 3.15 11.54 -11.30
C LEU A 23 3.24 11.59 -12.83
N SER A 24 2.84 10.51 -13.52
CA SER A 24 2.81 10.46 -14.99
C SER A 24 1.85 11.48 -15.57
N ALA A 25 0.70 11.75 -14.94
CA ALA A 25 -0.23 12.78 -15.37
C ALA A 25 0.40 14.17 -15.32
N GLY A 26 1.23 14.46 -14.31
CA GLY A 26 1.99 15.71 -14.24
C GLY A 26 2.89 15.94 -15.45
N LEU A 27 3.58 14.89 -15.89
CA LEU A 27 4.42 14.92 -17.09
C LEU A 27 3.57 15.07 -18.36
N MET A 28 2.53 14.24 -18.51
CA MET A 28 1.66 14.21 -19.69
C MET A 28 0.97 15.55 -19.94
N TYR A 29 0.51 16.21 -18.88
CA TYR A 29 -0.18 17.49 -18.98
C TYR A 29 0.76 18.69 -18.88
N GLU A 30 2.08 18.50 -18.79
CA GLU A 30 3.05 19.57 -18.54
C GLU A 30 2.61 20.48 -17.36
N ALA A 31 2.22 19.85 -16.25
CA ALA A 31 1.78 20.55 -15.05
C ALA A 31 2.97 21.25 -14.38
N ARG A 32 2.72 22.44 -13.82
CA ARG A 32 3.70 23.20 -13.03
C ARG A 32 3.73 22.74 -11.58
N ALA A 33 2.61 22.20 -11.09
CA ALA A 33 2.48 21.66 -9.75
C ALA A 33 1.53 20.46 -9.75
N LEU A 34 1.81 19.53 -8.84
CA LEU A 34 0.96 18.42 -8.48
C LEU A 34 0.48 18.63 -7.05
N VAL A 35 -0.83 18.53 -6.82
CA VAL A 35 -1.41 18.69 -5.49
C VAL A 35 -2.20 17.43 -5.13
N VAL A 36 -1.80 16.79 -4.04
CA VAL A 36 -2.55 15.69 -3.43
C VAL A 36 -3.34 16.25 -2.25
N GLY A 37 -4.66 16.19 -2.33
CA GLY A 37 -5.55 16.50 -1.22
C GLY A 37 -6.02 15.25 -0.48
N GLY A 38 -6.59 15.46 0.72
CA GLY A 38 -7.15 14.38 1.54
C GLY A 38 -6.11 13.53 2.26
N ASP A 39 -6.54 12.36 2.73
CA ASP A 39 -5.73 11.51 3.59
C ASP A 39 -4.67 10.74 2.78
N LEU A 40 -3.44 10.76 3.31
CA LEU A 40 -2.33 9.97 2.77
C LEU A 40 -2.32 8.54 3.31
N THR A 41 -3.12 8.25 4.34
CA THR A 41 -3.14 6.97 5.02
C THR A 41 -3.70 5.87 4.13
N GLY A 42 -3.06 4.70 4.19
CA GLY A 42 -3.56 3.48 3.59
C GLY A 42 -4.91 3.07 4.16
N LYS A 43 -5.54 2.11 3.49
CA LYS A 43 -6.87 1.61 3.83
C LYS A 43 -6.85 0.57 4.95
N ALA A 44 -5.76 -0.17 5.08
CA ALA A 44 -5.62 -1.25 6.06
C ALA A 44 -4.15 -1.63 6.25
N LEU A 45 -3.85 -2.16 7.44
CA LEU A 45 -2.65 -2.95 7.70
C LEU A 45 -2.94 -4.41 7.30
N VAL A 46 -2.02 -5.02 6.57
CA VAL A 46 -2.06 -6.44 6.20
C VAL A 46 -0.92 -7.14 6.93
N PRO A 47 -1.25 -8.09 7.83
CA PRO A 47 -0.26 -8.98 8.42
C PRO A 47 0.46 -9.77 7.34
N LEU A 48 1.78 -9.68 7.35
CA LEU A 48 2.69 -10.50 6.56
C LEU A 48 3.36 -11.48 7.53
N ILE A 49 2.73 -12.65 7.70
CA ILE A 49 3.05 -13.61 8.75
C ILE A 49 4.19 -14.50 8.28
N ARG A 50 5.25 -14.62 9.09
CA ARG A 50 6.38 -15.52 8.82
C ARG A 50 6.17 -16.87 9.50
N VAL A 51 6.11 -17.96 8.73
CA VAL A 51 5.97 -19.35 9.21
C VAL A 51 6.97 -20.23 8.47
N ASP A 52 7.85 -20.93 9.21
CA ASP A 52 8.82 -21.89 8.65
C ASP A 52 9.64 -21.38 7.45
N GLY A 53 10.02 -20.11 7.47
CA GLY A 53 10.80 -19.47 6.39
C GLY A 53 9.97 -18.99 5.19
N ARG A 54 8.64 -19.18 5.21
CA ARG A 54 7.70 -18.65 4.22
C ARG A 54 6.94 -17.46 4.79
N TYR A 55 6.46 -16.58 3.91
CA TYR A 55 5.59 -15.47 4.27
C TYR A 55 4.19 -15.70 3.73
N GLU A 56 3.17 -15.51 4.57
CA GLU A 56 1.76 -15.59 4.18
C GLU A 56 1.05 -14.27 4.46
N ALA A 57 0.13 -13.89 3.56
CA ALA A 57 -0.76 -12.75 3.76
C ALA A 57 -2.13 -13.04 3.14
N VAL A 58 -3.19 -12.48 3.74
CA VAL A 58 -4.54 -12.48 3.16
C VAL A 58 -4.82 -11.09 2.62
N ILE A 59 -4.98 -10.99 1.30
CA ILE A 59 -5.22 -9.71 0.62
C ILE A 59 -6.57 -9.79 -0.06
N ALA A 60 -7.52 -8.95 0.38
CA ALA A 60 -8.89 -8.93 -0.12
C ALA A 60 -9.55 -10.34 -0.12
N GLY A 61 -9.35 -11.09 0.97
CA GLY A 61 -9.90 -12.44 1.14
C GLY A 61 -9.10 -13.56 0.45
N VAL A 62 -8.07 -13.23 -0.33
CA VAL A 62 -7.24 -14.22 -1.02
C VAL A 62 -5.94 -14.46 -0.25
N ARG A 63 -5.73 -15.70 0.20
CA ARG A 63 -4.45 -16.11 0.81
C ARG A 63 -3.37 -16.19 -0.27
N ARG A 64 -2.21 -15.61 0.02
CA ARG A 64 -1.02 -15.64 -0.82
C ARG A 64 0.18 -16.01 0.03
N ALA A 65 1.13 -16.71 -0.57
CA ALA A 65 2.38 -17.09 0.07
C ALA A 65 3.57 -16.64 -0.79
N ALA A 66 4.71 -16.43 -0.14
CA ALA A 66 5.99 -16.17 -0.75
C ALA A 66 7.07 -17.01 -0.06
N GLU A 67 7.85 -17.75 -0.84
CA GLU A 67 8.94 -18.61 -0.35
C GLU A 67 10.32 -18.03 -0.68
N THR A 68 10.37 -17.16 -1.70
CA THR A 68 11.59 -16.49 -2.13
C THR A 68 11.54 -14.99 -1.88
N GLU A 69 12.72 -14.36 -1.81
CA GLU A 69 12.84 -12.91 -1.71
C GLU A 69 12.16 -12.17 -2.88
N THR A 70 12.18 -12.76 -4.07
CA THR A 70 11.50 -12.21 -5.26
C THR A 70 9.99 -12.22 -5.09
N GLU A 71 9.42 -13.34 -4.64
CA GLU A 71 7.98 -13.46 -4.38
C GLU A 71 7.55 -12.55 -3.24
N LEU A 72 8.38 -12.40 -2.20
CA LEU A 72 8.11 -11.51 -1.09
C LEU A 72 8.03 -10.05 -1.55
N LYS A 73 8.94 -9.62 -2.41
CA LYS A 73 8.89 -8.29 -3.05
C LYS A 73 7.64 -8.11 -3.89
N GLN A 74 7.23 -9.12 -4.66
CA GLN A 74 5.99 -9.08 -5.44
C GLN A 74 4.75 -8.97 -4.55
N LEU A 75 4.73 -9.71 -3.44
CA LEU A 75 3.64 -9.70 -2.48
C LEU A 75 3.51 -8.33 -1.80
N ARG A 76 4.61 -7.74 -1.32
CA ARG A 76 4.62 -6.37 -0.78
C ARG A 76 4.15 -5.34 -1.78
N ARG A 77 4.62 -5.47 -3.03
CA ARG A 77 4.19 -4.57 -4.11
C ARG A 77 2.69 -4.68 -4.39
N LEU A 78 2.13 -5.89 -4.32
CA LEU A 78 0.69 -6.09 -4.45
C LEU A 78 -0.07 -5.36 -3.34
N ILE A 79 0.36 -5.54 -2.09
CA ILE A 79 -0.20 -4.88 -0.89
C ILE A 79 -0.16 -3.34 -1.07
N ALA A 80 1.00 -2.80 -1.41
CA ALA A 80 1.19 -1.35 -1.60
C ALA A 80 0.37 -0.79 -2.79
N ASN A 81 0.24 -1.55 -3.88
CA ASN A 81 -0.54 -1.11 -5.04
C ASN A 81 -2.03 -0.96 -4.74
N VAL A 82 -2.59 -1.76 -3.83
CA VAL A 82 -4.00 -1.65 -3.43
C VAL A 82 -4.25 -0.63 -2.32
N GLY A 83 -3.18 0.01 -1.83
CA GLY A 83 -3.26 1.02 -0.77
C GLY A 83 -3.28 0.44 0.64
N TYR A 84 -2.71 -0.74 0.82
CA TYR A 84 -2.52 -1.36 2.14
C TYR A 84 -1.06 -1.23 2.58
N TYR A 85 -0.82 -1.35 3.88
CA TYR A 85 0.51 -1.42 4.46
C TYR A 85 0.84 -2.85 4.85
N ALA A 86 1.97 -3.38 4.37
CA ALA A 86 2.44 -4.69 4.79
C ALA A 86 3.16 -4.56 6.14
N GLN A 87 2.64 -5.20 7.18
CA GLN A 87 3.29 -5.26 8.48
C GLN A 87 3.75 -6.68 8.72
N GLU A 88 5.06 -6.88 8.79
CA GLU A 88 5.61 -8.16 9.21
C GLU A 88 5.37 -8.39 10.69
N MET A 89 4.93 -9.60 11.01
CA MET A 89 4.68 -10.04 12.37
C MET A 89 4.72 -11.57 12.44
N THR A 90 4.88 -12.09 13.65
CA THR A 90 4.72 -13.51 13.96
C THR A 90 3.25 -13.92 13.96
N ALA A 91 2.98 -15.23 13.95
CA ALA A 91 1.62 -15.74 14.07
C ALA A 91 0.96 -15.33 15.40
N ASP A 92 1.73 -15.35 16.49
CA ASP A 92 1.26 -14.97 17.83
C ASP A 92 0.91 -13.48 17.90
N GLU A 93 1.74 -12.61 17.34
CA GLU A 93 1.43 -11.16 17.23
C GLU A 93 0.18 -10.91 16.37
N ALA A 94 0.07 -11.60 15.23
CA ALA A 94 -1.10 -11.47 14.36
C ALA A 94 -2.39 -11.90 15.08
N GLN A 95 -2.32 -12.98 15.85
CA GLN A 95 -3.44 -13.45 16.67
C GLN A 95 -3.78 -12.46 17.78
N TYR A 96 -2.77 -11.97 18.51
CA TYR A 96 -2.95 -10.98 19.58
C TYR A 96 -3.72 -9.77 19.09
N TYR A 97 -3.29 -9.19 17.97
CA TYR A 97 -3.92 -8.00 17.40
C TYR A 97 -5.29 -8.28 16.77
N ALA A 98 -5.56 -9.50 16.31
CA ALA A 98 -6.90 -9.89 15.87
C ALA A 98 -7.90 -9.92 17.05
N GLU A 99 -7.43 -10.29 18.24
CA GLU A 99 -8.21 -10.28 19.49
C GLU A 99 -8.27 -8.87 20.13
N HIS A 100 -7.26 -8.02 19.89
CA HIS A 100 -7.13 -6.67 20.43
C HIS A 100 -7.01 -5.60 19.32
N PRO A 101 -8.04 -5.43 18.46
CA PRO A 101 -7.95 -4.55 17.30
C PRO A 101 -7.75 -3.07 17.65
N ALA A 102 -8.15 -2.63 18.85
CA ALA A 102 -7.93 -1.25 19.32
C ALA A 102 -6.45 -0.94 19.63
N GLU A 103 -5.60 -1.96 19.73
CA GLU A 103 -4.16 -1.82 20.01
C GLU A 103 -3.31 -1.91 18.73
N GLN A 104 -3.93 -2.13 17.57
CA GLN A 104 -3.28 -1.98 16.27
C GLN A 104 -3.09 -0.49 15.98
N ALA A 105 -1.90 0.03 16.29
CA ALA A 105 -1.51 1.41 15.97
C ALA A 105 -1.16 1.60 14.48
#